data_AF-A0A8H6LE14-F1
#
_entry.id   AF-A0A8H6LE14-F1
#
_cell.length_a   1.000
_cell.length_b   1.000
_cell.length_c   1.000
_cell.angle_alpha   90.00
_cell.angle_beta   90.00
_cell.angle_gamma   90.00
#
_symmetry.space_group_name_H-M   'P 1'
#
loop_
_entity.id
_entity.type
_entity.pdbx_description
1 polymer ?
#
loop_
_entity_poly.entity_id
_entity_poly.type
_entity_poly.pdbx_seq_one_letter_code
_entity_poly.pdbx_strand_id
1 'polypeptide(L)' 'MSGDQDHSSISADAQDFVDMNIFEQILELDDEGSDREFSKELVFGFFEQAENTFDEIGHSLVLRKVMG' A
#
# COMPACT_ATOMS: atom_id res chain seq x y z
N MET A 1 9.39 -4.39 36.61
CA MET A 1 8.55 -3.76 35.57
C MET A 1 9.47 -3.52 34.40
N SER A 2 9.56 -4.49 33.50
CA SER A 2 10.39 -4.42 32.31
C SER A 2 9.45 -4.13 31.16
N GLY A 3 9.59 -2.95 30.58
CA GLY A 3 8.87 -2.55 29.40
C GLY A 3 9.47 -3.25 28.20
N ASP A 4 8.71 -4.15 27.61
CA ASP A 4 8.79 -4.44 26.18
C ASP A 4 7.46 -3.95 25.62
N GLN A 5 7.47 -2.71 25.14
CA GLN A 5 6.46 -2.25 24.19
C GLN A 5 6.80 -2.93 22.87
N ASP A 6 6.07 -4.00 22.55
CA ASP A 6 5.97 -4.56 21.20
C ASP A 6 5.33 -3.49 20.30
N HIS A 7 6.16 -2.57 19.80
CA HIS A 7 5.75 -1.59 18.81
C HIS A 7 5.92 -2.24 17.44
N SER A 8 4.78 -2.59 16.84
CA SER A 8 4.61 -3.05 15.47
C SER A 8 4.82 -4.56 15.25
N SER A 9 3.76 -5.32 15.47
CA SER A 9 3.57 -6.66 14.90
C SER A 9 3.30 -6.57 13.39
N ILE A 10 4.23 -5.95 12.65
CA ILE A 10 4.23 -5.86 11.19
C ILE A 10 4.87 -7.16 10.68
N SER A 11 4.20 -7.85 9.75
CA SER A 11 4.70 -9.14 9.28
C SER A 11 6.09 -8.97 8.64
N ALA A 12 6.96 -9.96 8.83
CA ALA A 12 8.29 -9.95 8.21
C ALA A 12 8.20 -9.77 6.69
N ASP A 13 7.21 -10.41 6.06
CA ASP A 13 6.97 -10.28 4.63
C ASP A 13 6.67 -8.84 4.19
N ALA A 14 5.97 -8.04 5.01
CA ALA A 14 5.68 -6.65 4.66
C ALA A 14 6.97 -5.79 4.63
N GLN A 15 7.96 -6.11 5.47
CA GLN A 15 9.22 -5.37 5.54
C GLN A 15 10.08 -5.54 4.27
N ASP A 16 9.87 -6.63 3.52
CA ASP A 16 10.58 -6.88 2.26
C ASP A 16 10.01 -6.08 1.07
N PHE A 17 8.73 -5.65 1.15
CA PHE A 17 8.03 -5.00 0.05
C PHE A 17 7.60 -3.56 0.33
N VAL A 18 7.58 -3.14 1.60
CA VAL A 18 7.10 -1.83 2.03
C VAL A 18 8.22 -1.08 2.73
N ASP A 19 8.47 0.16 2.31
CA ASP A 19 9.33 1.07 3.07
C ASP A 19 8.60 1.48 4.35
N MET A 20 8.98 0.83 5.45
CA MET A 20 8.30 1.00 6.73
C MET A 20 8.45 2.41 7.29
N ASN A 21 9.56 3.12 7.00
CA ASN A 21 9.75 4.49 7.47
C ASN A 21 8.73 5.43 6.81
N ILE A 22 8.46 5.23 5.52
CA ILE A 22 7.46 6.02 4.80
C ILE A 22 6.05 5.63 5.26
N PHE A 23 5.80 4.33 5.47
CA PHE A 23 4.51 3.85 5.94
C PHE A 23 4.17 4.39 7.34
N GLU A 24 5.12 4.44 8.26
CA GLU A 24 4.96 5.03 9.59
C GLU A 24 4.64 6.52 9.51
N GLN A 25 5.31 7.28 8.64
CA GLN A 25 4.99 8.70 8.41
C GLN A 25 3.56 8.88 7.88
N ILE A 26 3.07 7.98 7.02
CA ILE A 26 1.68 8.01 6.55
C ILE A 26 0.70 7.74 7.70
N LEU A 27 1.02 6.82 8.61
CA LEU A 27 0.21 6.56 9.80
C LEU A 27 0.19 7.76 10.76
N GLU A 28 1.27 8.54 10.84
CA GLU A 28 1.32 9.76 11.66
C GLU A 28 0.39 10.87 11.11
N LEU A 29 -0.04 10.78 9.86
CA LEU A 29 -1.02 11.71 9.26
C LEU A 29 -2.47 11.38 9.61
N ASP A 30 -2.76 10.20 10.15
CA ASP A 30 -4.11 9.87 10.62
C ASP A 30 -4.45 10.66 11.89
N ASP A 31 -5.66 11.22 11.95
CA ASP A 31 -6.17 11.89 13.14
C ASP A 31 -6.31 10.91 14.32
N GLU A 32 -5.98 11.35 15.54
CA GLU A 32 -6.15 10.56 16.76
C GLU A 32 -7.62 10.14 16.96
N GLY A 33 -7.86 8.83 17.02
CA GLY A 33 -9.22 8.28 17.17
C GLY A 33 -9.96 8.05 15.85
N SER A 34 -9.37 8.41 14.71
CA SER A 34 -9.79 7.86 13.42
C SER A 34 -9.41 6.38 13.36
N ASP A 35 -10.24 5.54 12.73
CA ASP A 35 -9.95 4.13 12.51
C ASP A 35 -8.88 3.92 11.41
N ARG A 36 -7.85 4.78 11.38
CA ARG A 36 -6.83 4.84 10.32
C ARG A 36 -7.45 5.06 8.94
N GLU A 37 -8.45 5.95 8.87
CA GLU A 37 -9.26 6.15 7.66
C GLU A 37 -8.41 6.63 6.48
N PHE A 38 -7.54 7.61 6.70
CA PHE A 38 -6.68 8.17 5.66
C PHE A 38 -5.68 7.14 5.14
N SER A 39 -4.94 6.47 6.02
CA SER A 39 -3.94 5.50 5.59
C SER A 39 -4.57 4.28 4.92
N LYS A 40 -5.75 3.82 5.36
CA LYS A 40 -6.51 2.75 4.69
C LYS A 40 -6.96 3.17 3.30
N GLU A 41 -7.62 4.30 3.15
CA GLU A 41 -8.10 4.79 1.84
C GLU A 41 -6.94 4.92 0.85
N LEU A 42 -5.78 5.43 1.31
CA LEU A 42 -4.59 5.53 0.48
C LEU A 42 -4.08 4.17 -0.01
N VAL A 43 -3.99 3.17 0.89
CA VAL A 43 -3.50 1.83 0.54
C VAL A 43 -4.47 1.10 -0.38
N PHE A 44 -5.76 1.11 -0.07
CA PHE A 44 -6.76 0.46 -0.92
C PHE A 44 -6.88 1.15 -2.28
N GLY A 45 -6.82 2.48 -2.32
CA GLY A 45 -6.78 3.24 -3.57
C GLY A 45 -5.53 2.96 -4.39
N PHE A 46 -4.38 2.70 -3.76
CA PHE A 46 -3.17 2.27 -4.46
C PHE A 46 -3.34 0.89 -5.11
N PHE A 47 -3.98 -0.07 -4.43
CA PHE A 47 -4.24 -1.39 -5.00
C PHE A 47 -5.15 -1.30 -6.24
N GLU A 48 -6.22 -0.52 -6.18
CA GLU A 48 -7.12 -0.30 -7.32
C GLU A 48 -6.38 0.36 -8.49
N GLN A 49 -5.56 1.38 -8.22
CA GLN A 49 -4.75 2.03 -9.26
C GLN A 49 -3.74 1.08 -9.90
N ALA A 50 -3.11 0.21 -9.12
CA ALA A 50 -2.18 -0.79 -9.64
C ALA A 50 -2.90 -1.78 -10.56
N GLU A 51 -4.07 -2.29 -10.16
CA GLU A 51 -4.90 -3.18 -10.96
C GLU A 51 -5.29 -2.53 -12.30
N ASN A 52 -5.86 -1.32 -12.24
CA ASN A 52 -6.23 -0.55 -13.44
C ASN A 52 -5.03 -0.33 -14.37
N THR A 53 -3.85 -0.03 -13.81
CA THR A 53 -2.63 0.17 -14.60
C THR A 53 -2.23 -1.10 -15.34
N PHE A 54 -2.28 -2.26 -14.68
CA PHE A 54 -1.95 -3.53 -15.32
C PHE A 54 -2.95 -3.90 -16.42
N ASP A 55 -4.24 -3.63 -16.22
CA ASP A 55 -5.28 -3.83 -17.24
C ASP A 55 -5.06 -2.95 -18.47
N GLU A 56 -4.76 -1.66 -18.29
CA GLU A 56 -4.46 -0.75 -19.39
C GLU A 56 -3.22 -1.17 -20.19
N ILE A 57 -2.17 -1.62 -19.50
CA ILE A 57 -0.98 -2.19 -20.13
C ILE A 57 -1.34 -3.45 -20.90
N GLY A 58 -2.13 -4.35 -20.30
CA GLY A 58 -2.61 -5.58 -20.92
C GLY A 58 -3.38 -5.31 -22.22
N HIS A 59 -4.37 -4.41 -22.18
CA HIS A 59 -5.13 -3.97 -23.35
C HIS A 59 -4.22 -3.39 -24.43
N SER A 60 -3.28 -2.52 -24.06
CA SER A 60 -2.34 -1.91 -25.00
C SER A 60 -1.43 -2.94 -25.68
N LEU A 61 -1.00 -3.97 -24.96
CA LEU A 61 -0.19 -5.06 -25.52
C LEU A 61 -1.00 -5.94 -26.48
N VAL A 62 -2.25 -6.25 -26.15
CA VAL A 62 -3.16 -7.00 -27.03
C VAL A 62 -3.43 -6.21 -28.31
N LEU A 63 -3.78 -4.93 -28.21
CA LEU A 63 -4.02 -4.05 -29.36
C LEU A 63 -2.81 -4.01 -30.30
N ARG A 64 -1.60 -3.83 -29.75
CA ARG A 64 -0.35 -3.83 -30.52
C ARG A 64 -0.17 -5.12 -31.33
N LYS A 65 -0.51 -6.28 -30.75
CA LYS A 65 -0.40 -7.58 -31.41
C LYS A 65 -1.44 -7.79 -32.51
N VAL A 66 -2.60 -7.13 -32.43
CA VAL A 66 -3.65 -7.19 -33.47
C VAL A 66 -3.34 -6.26 -34.64
N MET A 67 -2.64 -5.15 -34.40
CA MET A 67 -2.36 -4.12 -35.40
C MET A 67 -1.01 -4.29 -36.14
N GLY A 68 -0.12 -5.18 -35.69
CA GLY A 68 1.18 -5.47 -36.31
C GLY A 68 1.20 -6.82 -37.00
#